data_AF-A0A8T6AYI1-F1
#
_entry.id   AF-A0A8T6AYI1-F1
#
_cell.length_a   1.000
_cell.length_b   1.000
_cell.length_c   1.000
_cell.angle_alpha   90.00
_cell.angle_beta   90.00
_cell.angle_gamma   90.00
#
_symmetry.space_group_name_H-M   'P 1'
#
loop_
_entity.id
_entity.type
_entity.pdbx_description
1 polymer ?
#
loop_
_entity_poly.entity_id
_entity_poly.type
_entity_poly.pdbx_seq_one_letter_code
_entity_poly.pdbx_strand_id
1 'polypeptide(L)'
;AITVNYTPCGHCRQFMNELNSGLDLRIHLPGREAHALRDYLPDAFGPKDLEIKTLLMDEQDHGYALTGDALSQAAIAAANRSHMPYSKSPSGVALECKDGRIFSGSYAENAAFNPTLPPLQGALILLNLKGYDYPDIQRAVLAEKADAPLIQWDATSATLKALGCHSIDRVLLA
;
A
#
# COMPACT_ATOMS: atom_id res chain seq x y z
N ALA A 1 8.82 15.60 4.69
CA ALA A 1 9.93 15.71 3.72
C ALA A 1 10.44 14.32 3.40
N ILE A 2 11.08 14.13 2.25
CA ILE A 2 11.76 12.88 1.85
C ILE A 2 13.19 13.21 1.39
N THR A 3 14.16 12.37 1.75
CA THR A 3 15.57 12.50 1.34
C THR A 3 15.97 11.31 0.49
N VAL A 4 16.54 11.56 -0.67
CA VAL A 4 16.98 10.53 -1.62
C VAL A 4 18.30 10.94 -2.27
N ASN A 5 19.07 9.97 -2.78
CA ASN A 5 20.34 10.27 -3.45
C ASN A 5 20.17 10.75 -4.90
N TYR A 6 19.07 10.35 -5.55
CA TYR A 6 18.79 10.65 -6.95
C TYR A 6 17.40 11.27 -7.09
N THR A 7 17.26 12.16 -8.08
CA THR A 7 15.97 12.83 -8.36
C THR A 7 14.87 11.78 -8.55
N PRO A 8 13.72 11.89 -7.85
CA PRO A 8 12.61 10.95 -8.02
C PRO A 8 12.18 10.86 -9.49
N CYS A 9 11.89 9.64 -9.96
CA CYS A 9 11.35 9.42 -11.30
C CYS A 9 9.88 9.88 -11.40
N GLY A 10 9.33 9.97 -12.60
CA GLY A 10 7.95 10.42 -12.82
C GLY A 10 6.91 9.60 -12.06
N HIS A 11 7.07 8.28 -12.02
CA HIS A 11 6.20 7.38 -11.24
C HIS A 11 6.20 7.71 -9.74
N CYS A 12 7.38 7.91 -9.14
CA CYS A 12 7.47 8.28 -7.73
C CYS A 12 6.92 9.68 -7.46
N ARG A 13 7.13 10.65 -8.36
CA ARG A 13 6.53 11.99 -8.23
C ARG A 13 5.01 11.92 -8.19
N GLN A 14 4.43 11.12 -9.10
CA GLN A 14 2.99 10.91 -9.17
C GLN A 14 2.45 10.18 -7.93
N PHE A 15 3.17 9.18 -7.42
CA PHE A 15 2.80 8.51 -6.17
C PHE A 15 2.79 9.48 -4.98
N MET A 16 3.83 10.32 -4.85
CA MET A 16 3.92 11.31 -3.77
C MET A 16 2.81 12.37 -3.83
N ASN A 17 2.24 12.64 -5.01
CA ASN A 17 1.15 13.61 -5.15
C ASN A 17 -0.19 13.11 -4.57
N GLU A 18 -0.28 11.82 -4.19
CA GLU A 18 -1.44 11.24 -3.53
C GLU A 18 -1.51 11.58 -2.03
N LEU A 19 -0.35 11.89 -1.44
CA LEU A 19 -0.18 12.09 -0.01
C LEU A 19 -0.92 13.35 0.46
N ASN A 20 -1.32 13.38 1.72
CA ASN A 20 -1.92 14.56 2.34
C ASN A 20 -0.99 15.79 2.41
N SER A 21 0.33 15.60 2.32
CA SER A 21 1.29 16.68 2.10
C SER A 21 1.22 17.29 0.69
N GLY A 22 0.65 16.57 -0.27
CA GLY A 22 0.51 16.95 -1.68
C GLY A 22 1.78 17.51 -2.29
N LEU A 23 1.60 18.54 -3.12
CA LEU A 23 2.69 19.24 -3.81
C LEU A 23 3.64 20.05 -2.90
N ASP A 24 3.34 20.18 -1.60
CA ASP A 24 4.16 20.90 -0.62
C ASP A 24 5.21 19.98 0.04
N LEU A 25 5.21 18.68 -0.27
CA LEU A 25 6.23 17.75 0.20
C LEU A 25 7.64 18.21 -0.22
N ARG A 26 8.50 18.45 0.77
CA ARG A 26 9.90 18.82 0.57
C ARG A 26 10.75 17.59 0.16
N ILE A 27 11.50 17.72 -0.92
CA ILE A 27 12.43 16.71 -1.46
C ILE A 27 13.87 17.21 -1.29
N HIS A 28 14.70 16.40 -0.64
CA HIS A 28 16.10 16.67 -0.39
C HIS A 28 16.99 15.77 -1.25
N LEU A 29 17.98 16.38 -1.91
CA LEU A 29 18.98 15.72 -2.74
C LEU A 29 20.38 16.19 -2.32
N PRO A 30 21.42 15.33 -2.41
CA PRO A 30 22.78 15.73 -2.10
C PRO A 30 23.28 16.83 -3.05
N GLY A 31 23.91 17.87 -2.50
CA GLY A 31 24.51 18.96 -3.29
C GLY A 31 23.51 19.88 -4.01
N ARG A 32 22.22 19.85 -3.63
CA ARG A 32 21.17 20.71 -4.19
C ARG A 32 20.36 21.34 -3.08
N GLU A 33 19.77 22.50 -3.36
CA GLU A 33 18.75 23.05 -2.48
C GLU A 33 17.52 22.14 -2.46
N ALA A 34 16.84 22.11 -1.31
CA ALA A 34 15.60 21.36 -1.19
C ALA A 34 14.47 22.08 -1.93
N HIS A 35 13.67 21.32 -2.66
CA HIS A 35 12.55 21.81 -3.47
C HIS A 35 11.24 21.15 -3.05
N ALA A 36 10.12 21.78 -3.36
CA ALA A 36 8.81 21.18 -3.15
C ALA A 36 8.48 20.22 -4.31
N LEU A 37 7.56 19.27 -4.10
CA LEU A 37 7.15 18.33 -5.14
C LEU A 37 6.63 19.03 -6.40
N ARG A 38 5.92 20.17 -6.26
CA ARG A 38 5.51 21.03 -7.38
C ARG A 38 6.64 21.41 -8.34
N ASP A 39 7.87 21.60 -7.83
CA ASP A 39 9.01 22.00 -8.66
C ASP A 39 9.49 20.85 -9.56
N TYR A 40 9.17 19.60 -9.18
CA TYR A 40 9.51 18.39 -9.95
C TYR A 40 8.33 17.87 -10.77
N LEU A 41 7.11 18.31 -10.49
CA LEU A 41 5.88 17.88 -11.15
C LEU A 41 5.01 19.12 -11.46
N PRO A 42 5.41 19.93 -12.46
CA PRO A 42 4.60 21.05 -12.92
C PRO A 42 3.32 20.54 -13.60
N ASP A 43 2.25 21.35 -13.53
CA ASP A 43 0.92 21.02 -14.10
C ASP A 43 0.44 19.62 -13.66
N ALA A 44 0.65 19.31 -12.38
CA ALA A 44 0.41 18.00 -11.82
C ALA A 44 -1.08 17.61 -11.89
N PHE A 45 -1.32 16.36 -12.26
CA PHE A 45 -2.60 15.67 -12.06
C PHE A 45 -2.56 14.90 -10.73
N GLY A 46 -3.65 14.89 -9.98
CA GLY A 46 -3.74 14.22 -8.70
C GLY A 46 -5.14 14.15 -8.10
N PRO A 47 -5.25 13.72 -6.83
CA PRO A 47 -6.55 13.53 -6.15
C PRO A 47 -7.43 14.79 -6.14
N LYS A 48 -6.82 15.98 -6.11
CA LYS A 48 -7.55 17.26 -6.10
C LYS A 48 -8.32 17.51 -7.39
N ASP A 49 -7.79 17.07 -8.53
CA ASP A 49 -8.44 17.20 -9.85
C ASP A 49 -9.66 16.27 -9.97
N LEU A 50 -9.68 15.20 -9.17
CA LEU A 50 -10.79 14.25 -9.04
C LEU A 50 -11.66 14.54 -7.81
N GLU A 51 -11.52 15.72 -7.22
CA GLU A 51 -12.27 16.20 -6.05
C GLU A 51 -12.17 15.34 -4.78
N ILE A 52 -11.15 14.49 -4.67
CA ILE A 52 -10.91 13.65 -3.50
C ILE A 52 -10.51 14.54 -2.30
N LYS A 53 -11.17 14.31 -1.15
CA LYS A 53 -10.97 15.10 0.09
C LYS A 53 -10.15 14.38 1.15
N THR A 54 -10.29 13.05 1.24
CA THR A 54 -9.48 12.20 2.13
C THR A 54 -8.31 11.67 1.32
N LEU A 55 -7.11 12.14 1.63
CA LEU A 55 -5.89 11.86 0.88
C LEU A 55 -5.15 10.66 1.48
N LEU A 56 -4.15 10.14 0.76
CA LEU A 56 -3.30 9.09 1.30
C LEU A 56 -2.56 9.60 2.55
N MET A 57 -2.53 8.77 3.59
CA MET A 57 -2.06 9.08 4.96
C MET A 57 -3.01 9.88 5.86
N ASP A 58 -4.18 10.32 5.37
CA ASP A 58 -5.25 10.75 6.28
C ASP A 58 -5.86 9.53 7.00
N GLU A 59 -6.46 9.79 8.17
CA GLU A 59 -7.17 8.76 8.93
C GLU A 59 -8.34 8.19 8.12
N GLN A 60 -8.36 6.86 8.00
CA GLN A 60 -9.36 6.10 7.25
C GLN A 60 -9.69 4.83 8.04
N ASP A 61 -10.98 4.58 8.23
CA ASP A 61 -11.52 3.34 8.77
C ASP A 61 -12.82 3.00 8.02
N HIS A 62 -12.81 1.90 7.28
CA HIS A 62 -13.97 1.42 6.51
C HIS A 62 -14.94 0.55 7.33
N GLY A 63 -14.62 0.24 8.58
CA GLY A 63 -15.56 -0.36 9.53
C GLY A 63 -15.84 -1.86 9.38
N TYR A 64 -15.02 -2.61 8.63
CA TYR A 64 -15.12 -4.07 8.55
C TYR A 64 -14.79 -4.72 9.89
N ALA A 65 -15.63 -5.67 10.32
CA ALA A 65 -15.47 -6.36 11.58
C ALA A 65 -14.22 -7.27 11.58
N LEU A 66 -13.37 -7.15 12.60
CA LEU A 66 -12.22 -8.02 12.78
C LEU A 66 -12.69 -9.41 13.24
N THR A 67 -12.45 -10.43 12.40
CA THR A 67 -12.88 -11.81 12.66
C THR A 67 -11.75 -12.80 12.33
N GLY A 68 -11.86 -14.03 12.84
CA GLY A 68 -10.86 -15.08 12.64
C GLY A 68 -9.68 -14.98 13.62
N ASP A 69 -8.56 -15.60 13.23
CA ASP A 69 -7.32 -15.60 14.02
C ASP A 69 -6.56 -14.26 13.92
N ALA A 70 -5.43 -14.14 14.62
CA ALA A 70 -4.64 -12.91 14.66
C ALA A 70 -4.17 -12.44 13.27
N LEU A 71 -3.84 -13.37 12.37
CA LEU A 71 -3.40 -13.06 11.01
C LEU A 71 -4.57 -12.53 10.15
N SER A 72 -5.73 -13.17 10.27
CA SER A 72 -6.96 -12.74 9.58
C SER A 72 -7.40 -11.36 10.04
N GLN A 73 -7.41 -11.11 11.36
CA GLN A 73 -7.73 -9.80 11.93
C GLN A 73 -6.74 -8.73 11.47
N ALA A 74 -5.44 -9.04 11.38
CA ALA A 74 -4.43 -8.11 10.89
C ALA A 74 -4.64 -7.74 9.40
N ALA A 75 -5.05 -8.69 8.56
CA ALA A 75 -5.37 -8.41 7.15
C ALA A 75 -6.63 -7.55 7.01
N ILE A 76 -7.68 -7.83 7.79
CA ILE A 76 -8.92 -7.02 7.80
C ILE A 76 -8.63 -5.61 8.32
N ALA A 77 -7.87 -5.47 9.40
CA ALA A 77 -7.45 -4.17 9.93
C ALA A 77 -6.64 -3.37 8.90
N ALA A 78 -5.78 -4.05 8.11
CA ALA A 78 -5.07 -3.41 7.01
C ALA A 78 -6.01 -2.99 5.87
N ALA A 79 -7.06 -3.76 5.58
CA ALA A 79 -8.08 -3.38 4.61
C ALA A 79 -8.90 -2.16 5.09
N ASN A 80 -9.27 -2.08 6.37
CA ASN A 80 -10.02 -0.96 6.96
C ASN A 80 -9.33 0.39 6.78
N ARG A 81 -7.99 0.41 6.76
CA ARG A 81 -7.17 1.61 6.58
C ARG A 81 -6.63 1.79 5.16
N SER A 82 -7.14 1.03 4.19
CA SER A 82 -6.72 1.15 2.79
C SER A 82 -7.19 2.47 2.18
N HIS A 83 -6.40 3.03 1.26
CA HIS A 83 -6.77 4.21 0.49
C HIS A 83 -7.22 3.77 -0.90
N MET A 84 -8.54 3.75 -1.14
CA MET A 84 -9.14 3.26 -2.39
C MET A 84 -10.25 4.16 -2.97
N PRO A 85 -10.06 5.50 -3.03
CA PRO A 85 -11.13 6.41 -3.39
C PRO A 85 -11.62 6.23 -4.84
N TYR A 86 -10.87 5.55 -5.72
CA TYR A 86 -11.16 5.44 -7.15
C TYR A 86 -11.97 4.19 -7.47
N SER A 87 -11.45 3.00 -7.11
CA SER A 87 -12.13 1.74 -7.43
C SER A 87 -13.14 1.31 -6.37
N LYS A 88 -13.05 1.85 -5.15
CA LYS A 88 -13.82 1.39 -3.99
C LYS A 88 -13.63 -0.11 -3.70
N SER A 89 -12.43 -0.64 -3.96
CA SER A 89 -12.05 -2.05 -3.73
C SER A 89 -11.13 -2.17 -2.50
N PRO A 90 -11.66 -2.40 -1.28
CA PRO A 90 -10.84 -2.42 -0.08
C PRO A 90 -10.03 -3.71 -0.05
N SER A 91 -8.74 -3.59 0.26
CA SER A 91 -7.89 -4.75 0.43
C SER A 91 -6.72 -4.52 1.37
N GLY A 92 -6.32 -5.58 2.06
CA GLY A 92 -5.22 -5.62 3.01
C GLY A 92 -4.58 -6.99 3.02
N VAL A 93 -3.26 -7.05 3.22
CA VAL A 93 -2.51 -8.30 3.33
C VAL A 93 -1.83 -8.34 4.68
N ALA A 94 -1.77 -9.53 5.28
CA ALA A 94 -0.92 -9.80 6.42
C ALA A 94 -0.09 -11.07 6.18
N LEU A 95 1.16 -11.02 6.62
CA LEU A 95 2.18 -12.07 6.48
C LEU A 95 2.62 -12.50 7.87
N GLU A 96 2.48 -13.79 8.18
CA GLU A 96 2.97 -14.41 9.41
C GLU A 96 4.30 -15.10 9.14
N CYS A 97 5.32 -14.75 9.90
CA CYS A 97 6.65 -15.37 9.82
C CYS A 97 6.72 -16.62 10.72
N LYS A 98 7.72 -17.47 10.50
CA LYS A 98 7.96 -18.71 11.27
C LYS A 98 8.13 -18.50 12.78
N ASP A 99 8.52 -17.30 13.20
CA ASP A 99 8.68 -16.91 14.61
C ASP A 99 7.41 -16.27 15.21
N GLY A 100 6.31 -16.23 14.44
CA GLY A 100 5.02 -15.68 14.85
C GLY A 100 4.87 -14.16 14.64
N ARG A 101 5.87 -13.45 14.12
CA ARG A 101 5.71 -12.02 13.81
C ARG A 101 4.80 -11.81 12.61
N ILE A 102 3.95 -10.79 12.70
CA ILE A 102 3.00 -10.42 11.64
C ILE A 102 3.37 -9.06 11.05
N PHE A 103 3.45 -8.99 9.71
CA PHE A 103 3.62 -7.76 8.95
C PHE A 103 2.42 -7.56 8.03
N SER A 104 1.82 -6.37 8.04
CA SER A 104 0.63 -6.09 7.23
C SER A 104 0.80 -4.87 6.34
N GLY A 105 0.11 -4.89 5.21
CA GLY A 105 0.14 -3.86 4.19
C GLY A 105 -1.27 -3.54 3.71
N SER A 106 -1.53 -2.24 3.54
CA SER A 106 -2.81 -1.72 3.09
C SER A 106 -2.72 -1.30 1.64
N TYR A 107 -3.81 -1.50 0.89
CA TYR A 107 -3.90 -1.02 -0.48
C TYR A 107 -3.85 0.51 -0.53
N ALA A 108 -3.06 1.06 -1.44
CA ALA A 108 -2.92 2.49 -1.63
C ALA A 108 -3.02 2.82 -3.12
N GLU A 109 -4.22 3.17 -3.56
CA GLU A 109 -4.47 3.61 -4.91
C GLU A 109 -3.82 4.96 -5.21
N ASN A 110 -3.69 5.27 -6.49
CA ASN A 110 -3.22 6.55 -6.97
C ASN A 110 -4.15 7.11 -8.04
N ALA A 111 -4.33 8.43 -8.10
CA ALA A 111 -5.16 9.11 -9.10
C ALA A 111 -4.79 8.72 -10.54
N ALA A 112 -3.51 8.49 -10.82
CA ALA A 112 -3.02 8.08 -12.14
C ALA A 112 -3.03 6.54 -12.34
N PHE A 113 -3.71 5.80 -11.47
CA PHE A 113 -3.91 4.36 -11.44
C PHE A 113 -2.64 3.52 -11.35
N ASN A 114 -1.76 3.55 -12.36
CA ASN A 114 -0.56 2.70 -12.41
C ASN A 114 0.40 2.85 -11.22
N PRO A 115 0.55 4.03 -10.58
CA PRO A 115 1.36 4.17 -9.36
C PRO A 115 0.75 3.56 -8.10
N THR A 116 -0.42 2.93 -8.19
CA THR A 116 -1.03 2.20 -7.08
C THR A 116 -0.06 1.19 -6.47
N LEU A 117 0.03 1.17 -5.14
CA LEU A 117 0.79 0.20 -4.39
C LEU A 117 -0.14 -0.91 -3.86
N PRO A 118 -0.02 -2.17 -4.34
CA PRO A 118 -0.87 -3.25 -3.86
C PRO A 118 -0.56 -3.59 -2.39
N PRO A 119 -1.53 -4.17 -1.65
CA PRO A 119 -1.37 -4.41 -0.21
C PRO A 119 -0.23 -5.39 0.11
N LEU A 120 0.03 -6.37 -0.77
CA LEU A 120 1.14 -7.32 -0.60
C LEU A 120 2.50 -6.60 -0.56
N GLN A 121 2.74 -5.65 -1.46
CA GLN A 121 3.99 -4.89 -1.53
C GLN A 121 4.21 -4.12 -0.24
N GLY A 122 3.16 -3.51 0.33
CA GLY A 122 3.24 -2.84 1.63
C GLY A 122 3.71 -3.78 2.75
N ALA A 123 3.16 -5.00 2.82
CA ALA A 123 3.54 -5.99 3.82
C ALA A 123 4.99 -6.48 3.63
N LEU A 124 5.39 -6.76 2.39
CA LEU A 124 6.76 -7.18 2.05
C LEU A 124 7.81 -6.10 2.35
N ILE A 125 7.48 -4.82 2.10
CA ILE A 125 8.35 -3.69 2.45
C ILE A 125 8.62 -3.67 3.96
N LEU A 126 7.58 -3.81 4.79
CA LEU A 126 7.75 -3.82 6.25
C LEU A 126 8.53 -5.04 6.73
N LEU A 127 8.27 -6.22 6.17
CA LEU A 127 9.03 -7.44 6.44
C LEU A 127 10.53 -7.22 6.16
N ASN A 128 10.85 -6.73 4.96
CA ASN A 128 12.25 -6.50 4.55
C ASN A 128 12.94 -5.43 5.40
N LEU A 129 12.27 -4.31 5.69
CA LEU A 129 12.79 -3.24 6.55
C LEU A 129 13.06 -3.70 8.00
N LYS A 130 12.45 -4.82 8.42
CA LYS A 130 12.69 -5.44 9.73
C LYS A 130 13.76 -6.55 9.69
N GLY A 131 14.41 -6.75 8.55
CA GLY A 131 15.53 -7.68 8.40
C GLY A 131 15.12 -9.13 8.18
N TYR A 132 13.86 -9.38 7.83
CA TYR A 132 13.38 -10.71 7.43
C TYR A 132 13.60 -10.93 5.93
N ASP A 133 13.69 -12.20 5.53
CA ASP A 133 13.71 -12.62 4.14
C ASP A 133 12.41 -13.37 3.79
N TYR A 134 12.10 -13.49 2.50
CA TYR A 134 10.86 -14.11 2.05
C TYR A 134 10.68 -15.58 2.49
N PRO A 135 11.74 -16.42 2.57
CA PRO A 135 11.61 -17.77 3.12
C PRO A 135 11.16 -17.82 4.58
N ASP A 136 11.18 -16.72 5.32
CA ASP A 136 10.68 -16.65 6.69
C ASP A 136 9.16 -16.59 6.76
N ILE A 137 8.48 -16.28 5.65
CA ILE A 137 7.01 -16.23 5.58
C ILE A 137 6.47 -17.66 5.70
N GLN A 138 5.67 -17.90 6.74
CA GLN A 138 4.99 -19.17 6.98
C GLN A 138 3.60 -19.19 6.35
N ARG A 139 2.84 -18.10 6.48
CA ARG A 139 1.45 -17.99 6.02
C ARG A 139 1.11 -16.57 5.61
N ALA A 140 0.24 -16.41 4.63
CA ALA A 140 -0.24 -15.12 4.16
C ALA A 140 -1.77 -15.11 4.09
N VAL A 141 -2.38 -13.98 4.47
CA VAL A 141 -3.82 -13.74 4.32
C VAL A 141 -4.04 -12.46 3.52
N LEU A 142 -4.85 -12.55 2.46
CA LEU A 142 -5.43 -11.40 1.77
C LEU A 142 -6.88 -11.20 2.26
N ALA A 143 -7.20 -10.02 2.78
CA ALA A 143 -8.56 -9.59 3.03
C ALA A 143 -9.02 -8.66 1.90
N GLU A 144 -10.11 -8.99 1.21
CA GLU A 144 -10.72 -8.15 0.18
C GLU A 144 -12.20 -8.51 -0.04
N LYS A 145 -12.94 -7.72 -0.83
CA LYS A 145 -14.31 -8.07 -1.25
C LYS A 145 -14.29 -9.03 -2.45
N ALA A 146 -15.18 -10.02 -2.45
CA ALA A 146 -15.26 -11.00 -3.55
C ALA A 146 -15.76 -10.39 -4.86
N ASP A 147 -16.66 -9.41 -4.78
CA ASP A 147 -17.35 -8.73 -5.87
C ASP A 147 -16.79 -7.32 -6.15
N ALA A 148 -15.57 -7.04 -5.69
CA ALA A 148 -14.94 -5.76 -5.89
C ALA A 148 -14.63 -5.51 -7.38
N PRO A 149 -14.72 -4.25 -7.87
CA PRO A 149 -14.29 -3.91 -9.22
C PRO A 149 -12.85 -4.30 -9.54
N LEU A 150 -11.95 -4.22 -8.55
CA LEU A 150 -10.56 -4.67 -8.66
C LEU A 150 -10.29 -5.81 -7.67
N ILE A 151 -9.66 -6.88 -8.17
CA ILE A 151 -9.35 -8.09 -7.40
C ILE A 151 -7.83 -8.25 -7.31
N GLN A 152 -7.30 -8.40 -6.09
CA GLN A 152 -5.86 -8.53 -5.83
C GLN A 152 -5.39 -9.99 -5.75
N TRP A 153 -6.32 -10.94 -5.65
CA TRP A 153 -6.04 -12.36 -5.39
C TRP A 153 -4.99 -12.97 -6.31
N ASP A 154 -5.17 -12.90 -7.63
CA ASP A 154 -4.30 -13.61 -8.57
C ASP A 154 -2.87 -13.07 -8.55
N ALA A 155 -2.71 -11.74 -8.53
CA ALA A 155 -1.40 -11.10 -8.44
C ALA A 155 -0.71 -11.40 -7.09
N THR A 156 -1.48 -11.37 -6.00
CA THR A 156 -0.97 -11.68 -4.65
C THR A 156 -0.51 -13.13 -4.57
N SER A 157 -1.35 -14.07 -5.03
CA SER A 157 -1.05 -15.50 -5.03
C SER A 157 0.16 -15.83 -5.90
N ALA A 158 0.22 -15.29 -7.12
CA ALA A 158 1.33 -15.52 -8.04
C ALA A 158 2.65 -14.98 -7.48
N THR A 159 2.63 -13.78 -6.90
CA THR A 159 3.84 -13.15 -6.32
C THR A 159 4.34 -13.94 -5.11
N LEU A 160 3.46 -14.28 -4.16
CA LEU A 160 3.84 -15.08 -2.98
C LEU A 160 4.40 -16.45 -3.37
N LYS A 161 3.79 -17.12 -4.35
CA LYS A 161 4.29 -18.40 -4.89
C LYS A 161 5.69 -18.26 -5.50
N ALA A 162 5.93 -17.18 -6.26
CA ALA A 162 7.25 -16.89 -6.82
C ALA A 162 8.31 -16.63 -5.74
N LEU A 163 7.89 -16.14 -4.56
CA LEU A 163 8.74 -15.92 -3.39
C LEU A 163 8.82 -17.13 -2.44
N GLY A 164 8.23 -18.28 -2.81
CA GLY A 164 8.28 -19.54 -2.05
C GLY A 164 7.22 -19.69 -0.95
N CYS A 165 6.24 -18.79 -0.86
CA CYS A 165 5.11 -18.91 0.06
C CYS A 165 3.91 -19.56 -0.64
N HIS A 166 3.47 -20.73 -0.16
CA HIS A 166 2.35 -21.47 -0.74
C HIS A 166 1.12 -21.55 0.16
N SER A 167 1.25 -21.23 1.45
CA SER A 167 0.12 -21.16 2.39
C SER A 167 -0.52 -19.78 2.32
N ILE A 168 -1.49 -19.62 1.42
CA ILE A 168 -2.13 -18.34 1.11
C ILE A 168 -3.65 -18.49 1.23
N ASP A 169 -4.24 -17.73 2.14
CA ASP A 169 -5.68 -17.71 2.38
C ASP A 169 -6.30 -16.39 1.92
N ARG A 170 -7.60 -16.44 1.56
CA ARG A 170 -8.41 -15.27 1.23
C ARG A 170 -9.53 -15.13 2.24
N VAL A 171 -9.59 -14.00 2.93
CA VAL A 171 -10.70 -13.62 3.81
C VAL A 171 -11.59 -12.63 3.06
N LEU A 172 -12.89 -12.88 3.06
CA LEU A 172 -13.86 -12.02 2.40
C LEU A 172 -14.41 -10.98 3.37
N LEU A 173 -14.32 -9.71 2.97
CA LEU A 173 -14.93 -8.60 3.70
C LEU A 173 -16.44 -8.62 3.47
N ALA A 174 -17.21 -8.61 4.55
CA ALA A 174 -18.68 -8.59 4.56
C ALA A 174 -19.21 -7.16 4.76
#